data_AF-A0A1Y4W2P5-F1
#
_entry.id   AF-A0A1Y4W2P5-F1
#
_cell.length_a   1.000
_cell.length_b   1.000
_cell.length_c   1.000
_cell.angle_alpha   90.00
_cell.angle_beta   90.00
_cell.angle_gamma   90.00
#
_symmetry.space_group_name_H-M   'P 1'
#
loop_
_entity.id
_entity.type
_entity.pdbx_description
1 polymer ?
#
loop_
_entity_poly.entity_id
_entity_poly.type
_entity_poly.pdbx_seq_one_letter_code
_entity_poly.pdbx_strand_id
1 'polypeptide(L)'
;MNEYLQNHIITILCNLLSEYKHLYNKEINIRPDQPENIICLLLPCKPNVGIRHNIVRHRGSIVMQNRLAARYSGEVYLVKHDLPFEARSNVIGFVSSEYVNLFDQINTNKLKLSMKKARNNTF
;
A
#
# COMPACT_ATOMS: atom_id res chain seq x y z
N MET A 1 1.48 -13.11 -21.30
CA MET A 1 0.17 -13.05 -20.62
C MET A 1 0.02 -14.04 -19.46
N ASN A 2 1.09 -14.59 -18.84
CA ASN A 2 0.95 -15.79 -17.97
C ASN A 2 1.60 -15.78 -16.56
N GLU A 3 2.31 -14.73 -16.11
CA GLU A 3 2.82 -14.74 -14.72
C GLU A 3 1.72 -14.54 -13.66
N TYR A 4 0.64 -13.85 -14.01
CA TYR A 4 -0.50 -13.61 -13.11
C TYR A 4 -1.25 -14.90 -12.75
N LEU A 5 -1.32 -15.86 -13.68
CA LEU A 5 -2.14 -17.07 -13.54
C LEU A 5 -1.48 -18.19 -12.74
N GLN A 6 -0.16 -18.20 -12.56
CA GLN A 6 0.54 -19.30 -11.87
C GLN A 6 0.95 -18.98 -10.42
N ASN A 7 1.27 -17.73 -10.10
CA ASN A 7 1.89 -17.39 -8.81
C ASN A 7 0.99 -16.58 -7.86
N HIS A 8 -0.22 -16.20 -8.29
CA HIS A 8 -1.13 -15.32 -7.54
C HIS A 8 -0.49 -13.98 -7.10
N ILE A 9 0.36 -13.41 -7.96
CA ILE A 9 1.07 -12.14 -7.68
C ILE A 9 0.53 -11.04 -8.59
N ILE A 10 0.03 -9.95 -8.01
CA ILE A 10 -0.21 -8.70 -8.73
C ILE A 10 1.03 -7.82 -8.59
N THR A 11 1.61 -7.45 -9.73
CA THR A 11 2.63 -6.41 -9.78
C THR A 11 1.96 -5.07 -10.08
N ILE A 12 2.18 -4.09 -9.21
CA ILE A 12 1.72 -2.71 -9.41
C ILE A 12 2.90 -1.76 -9.61
N LEU A 13 2.72 -0.75 -10.46
CA LEU A 13 3.64 0.37 -10.53
C LEU A 13 3.25 1.42 -9.49
N CYS A 14 4.23 1.91 -8.73
CA CYS A 14 4.02 2.93 -7.73
C CYS A 14 5.26 3.79 -7.51
N ASN A 15 5.04 4.97 -6.95
CA ASN A 15 6.07 5.88 -6.49
C ASN A 15 6.03 5.94 -4.97
N LEU A 16 7.17 5.61 -4.34
CA LEU A 16 7.36 5.67 -2.90
C LEU A 16 8.35 6.78 -2.57
N LEU A 17 8.18 7.43 -1.42
CA LEU A 17 9.18 8.34 -0.89
C LEU A 17 10.52 7.61 -0.69
N SER A 18 11.62 8.35 -0.74
CA SER A 18 12.99 7.81 -0.73
C SER A 18 13.24 6.78 0.38
N GLU A 19 12.74 7.05 1.59
CA GLU A 19 12.91 6.20 2.77
C GLU A 19 12.17 4.85 2.68
N TYR A 20 11.15 4.73 1.81
CA TYR A 20 10.33 3.52 1.65
C TYR A 20 10.68 2.70 0.40
N LYS A 21 11.67 3.12 -0.39
CA LYS A 21 12.10 2.40 -1.61
C LYS A 21 12.53 0.94 -1.36
N HIS A 22 12.88 0.59 -0.12
CA HIS A 22 13.17 -0.78 0.30
C HIS A 22 11.97 -1.75 0.21
N LEU A 23 10.75 -1.24 -0.03
CA LEU A 23 9.55 -2.02 -0.29
C LEU A 23 9.42 -2.46 -1.76
N TYR A 24 10.21 -1.88 -2.67
CA TYR A 24 10.21 -2.29 -4.07
C TYR A 24 10.74 -3.70 -4.27
N ASN A 25 10.22 -4.38 -5.29
CA ASN A 25 10.59 -5.73 -5.72
C ASN A 25 10.45 -6.80 -4.63
N LYS A 26 9.68 -6.52 -3.58
CA LYS A 26 9.30 -7.50 -2.57
C LYS A 26 7.93 -8.06 -2.90
N GLU A 27 7.79 -9.37 -2.75
CA GLU A 27 6.49 -10.02 -2.72
C GLU A 27 5.92 -9.93 -1.31
N ILE A 28 4.78 -9.28 -1.17
CA ILE A 28 4.16 -9.02 0.13
C ILE A 28 2.78 -9.67 0.13
N ASN A 29 2.54 -10.56 1.08
CA ASN A 29 1.21 -11.14 1.26
C ASN A 29 0.26 -10.04 1.74
N ILE A 30 -0.98 -10.08 1.27
CA ILE A 30 -2.05 -9.26 1.87
C ILE A 30 -2.64 -10.01 3.06
N ARG A 31 -3.15 -9.27 4.06
CA ARG A 31 -3.89 -9.89 5.17
C ARG A 31 -5.10 -10.70 4.66
N PRO A 32 -5.46 -11.83 5.28
CA PRO A 32 -6.67 -12.56 4.89
C PRO A 32 -7.95 -11.77 5.19
N ASP A 33 -7.92 -10.98 6.26
CA ASP A 33 -9.02 -10.15 6.75
C ASP A 33 -8.88 -8.71 6.23
N GLN A 34 -9.45 -8.46 5.05
CA GLN A 34 -9.38 -7.15 4.39
C GLN A 34 -10.63 -6.31 4.69
N PRO A 35 -10.46 -5.10 5.24
CA PRO A 35 -11.55 -4.13 5.27
C PRO A 35 -11.89 -3.68 3.84
N GLU A 36 -13.15 -3.35 3.58
CA GLU A 36 -13.66 -3.05 2.22
C GLU A 36 -12.89 -1.93 1.49
N ASN A 37 -12.44 -0.91 2.23
CA ASN A 37 -11.87 0.31 1.66
C ASN A 37 -10.34 0.32 1.59
N ILE A 38 -9.66 -0.71 2.09
CA ILE A 38 -8.19 -0.76 2.12
C ILE A 38 -7.67 -2.16 1.82
N ILE A 39 -6.42 -2.24 1.37
CA ILE A 39 -5.70 -3.49 1.21
C ILE A 39 -4.52 -3.47 2.19
N CYS A 40 -4.68 -4.12 3.34
CA CYS A 40 -3.64 -4.24 4.36
C CYS A 40 -2.57 -5.25 3.95
N LEU A 41 -1.31 -4.82 4.04
CA LEU A 41 -0.14 -5.62 3.72
C LEU A 41 0.38 -6.33 4.97
N LEU A 42 0.82 -7.58 4.82
CA LEU A 42 1.41 -8.39 5.88
C LEU A 42 2.91 -8.09 5.95
N LEU A 43 3.26 -6.96 6.56
CA LEU A 43 4.63 -6.51 6.82
C LEU A 43 4.90 -6.44 8.33
N PRO A 44 6.15 -6.64 8.77
CA PRO A 44 6.54 -6.39 10.16
C PRO A 44 6.22 -4.94 10.54
N CYS A 45 5.43 -4.76 11.61
CA CYS A 45 5.09 -3.44 12.11
C CYS A 45 6.33 -2.75 12.69
N LYS A 46 6.50 -1.46 12.37
CA LYS A 46 7.55 -0.60 12.92
C LYS A 46 6.97 0.25 14.06
N PRO A 47 7.37 0.04 15.32
CA PRO A 47 6.87 0.85 16.43
C PRO A 47 7.36 2.30 16.32
N ASN A 48 6.59 3.23 16.89
CA ASN A 48 6.93 4.65 17.02
C ASN A 48 7.29 5.36 15.69
N VAL A 49 6.59 5.04 14.60
CA VAL A 49 6.73 5.76 13.32
C VAL A 49 6.36 7.23 13.51
N GLY A 50 7.29 8.14 13.21
CA GLY A 50 7.06 9.58 13.33
C GLY A 50 5.96 10.08 12.39
N ILE A 51 5.27 11.16 12.75
CA ILE A 51 4.20 11.75 11.93
C ILE A 51 4.85 12.50 10.75
N ARG A 52 4.52 12.11 9.52
CA ARG A 52 5.07 12.69 8.28
C ARG A 52 4.05 12.56 7.15
N HIS A 53 3.98 13.52 6.23
CA HIS A 53 3.05 13.48 5.08
C HIS A 53 1.63 13.07 5.50
N ASN A 54 1.16 13.68 6.59
CA ASN A 54 -0.15 13.43 7.16
C ASN A 54 -1.17 14.27 6.38
N ILE A 55 -1.62 13.70 5.26
CA ILE A 55 -2.50 14.35 4.29
C ILE A 55 -3.73 13.49 4.02
N VAL A 56 -4.66 13.99 3.21
CA VAL A 56 -5.84 13.25 2.76
C VAL A 56 -5.43 11.98 2.01
N ARG A 57 -6.17 10.90 2.22
CA ARG A 57 -5.87 9.56 1.69
C ARG A 57 -6.76 9.30 0.48
N HIS A 58 -6.26 9.65 -0.70
CA HIS A 58 -6.95 9.37 -1.94
C HIS A 58 -6.82 7.91 -2.36
N ARG A 59 -7.74 7.42 -3.18
CA ARG A 59 -7.65 6.11 -3.83
C ARG A 59 -6.30 5.98 -4.55
N GLY A 60 -5.63 4.85 -4.35
CA GLY A 60 -4.26 4.62 -4.83
C GLY A 60 -3.16 5.08 -3.87
N SER A 61 -3.47 5.75 -2.76
CA SER A 61 -2.47 6.09 -1.75
C SER A 61 -1.91 4.81 -1.10
N ILE A 62 -0.60 4.82 -0.88
CA ILE A 62 0.13 3.86 -0.05
C ILE A 62 0.37 4.53 1.30
N VAL A 63 -0.15 3.92 2.36
CA VAL A 63 -0.20 4.55 3.68
C VAL A 63 0.51 3.68 4.70
N MET A 64 1.29 4.31 5.57
CA MET A 64 1.83 3.69 6.78
C MET A 64 1.25 4.37 8.01
N GLN A 65 0.71 3.59 8.94
CA GLN A 65 0.24 4.12 10.22
C GLN A 65 1.42 4.65 11.06
N ASN A 66 1.23 5.79 11.71
CA ASN A 66 2.20 6.43 12.58
C ASN A 66 1.99 6.08 14.06
N ARG A 67 2.81 6.65 14.94
CA ARG A 67 2.79 6.39 16.39
C ARG A 67 1.42 6.63 17.06
N LEU A 68 0.56 7.50 16.51
CA LEU A 68 -0.77 7.76 17.06
C LEU A 68 -1.72 6.56 16.86
N ALA A 69 -1.37 5.60 15.99
CA ALA A 69 -2.10 4.35 15.82
C ALA A 69 -1.76 3.28 16.88
N ALA A 70 -0.93 3.61 17.88
CA ALA A 70 -0.52 2.72 18.96
C ALA A 70 0.05 1.39 18.41
N ARG A 71 -0.57 0.25 18.76
CA ARG A 71 -0.12 -1.10 18.32
C ARG A 71 -0.07 -1.28 16.80
N TYR A 72 -0.78 -0.43 16.03
CA TYR A 72 -0.79 -0.47 14.58
C TYR A 72 0.31 0.40 13.95
N SER A 73 1.16 1.05 14.74
CA SER A 73 2.28 1.83 14.22
C SER A 73 3.12 0.98 13.24
N GLY A 74 3.34 1.51 12.05
CA GLY A 74 4.08 0.87 10.97
C GLY A 74 3.28 -0.13 10.14
N GLU A 75 1.99 -0.35 10.42
CA GLU A 75 1.11 -1.10 9.52
C GLU A 75 0.99 -0.36 8.19
N VAL A 76 1.10 -1.09 7.07
CA VAL A 76 1.04 -0.53 5.72
C VAL A 76 -0.19 -1.04 5.01
N TYR A 77 -0.89 -0.14 4.31
CA TYR A 77 -2.05 -0.48 3.51
C TYR A 77 -2.15 0.37 2.24
N LEU A 78 -2.85 -0.15 1.23
CA LEU A 78 -3.27 0.59 0.05
C LEU A 78 -4.69 1.09 0.23
N VAL A 79 -4.99 2.27 -0.29
CA VAL A 79 -6.33 2.88 -0.23
C VAL A 79 -7.13 2.49 -1.48
N LYS A 80 -8.24 1.77 -1.30
CA LYS A 80 -9.13 1.30 -2.37
C LYS A 80 -10.22 2.31 -2.72
N HIS A 81 -10.71 3.05 -1.75
CA HIS A 81 -11.66 4.15 -1.95
C HIS A 81 -11.17 5.38 -1.20
N ASP A 82 -11.51 6.59 -1.67
CA ASP A 82 -11.12 7.83 -0.98
C ASP A 82 -11.51 7.76 0.51
N LEU A 83 -10.56 8.05 1.37
CA LEU A 83 -10.74 8.07 2.82
C LEU A 83 -10.55 9.49 3.35
N PRO A 84 -11.31 9.86 4.39
CA PRO A 84 -11.11 11.15 5.04
C PRO A 84 -9.70 11.26 5.62
N PHE A 85 -9.30 12.49 5.89
CA PHE A 85 -8.10 12.77 6.64
C PHE A 85 -8.08 12.01 7.99
N GLU A 86 -6.90 11.55 8.39
CA GLU A 86 -6.69 10.79 9.63
C GLU A 86 -5.31 11.10 10.20
N ALA A 87 -5.26 11.66 11.42
CA ALA A 87 -4.01 12.07 12.07
C ALA A 87 -3.03 10.90 12.31
N ARG A 88 -3.56 9.66 12.35
CA ARG A 88 -2.79 8.44 12.59
C ARG A 88 -2.04 7.92 11.37
N SER A 89 -2.24 8.50 10.18
CA SER A 89 -1.76 7.94 8.92
C SER A 89 -0.72 8.82 8.21
N ASN A 90 0.33 8.22 7.68
CA ASN A 90 1.31 8.88 6.83
C ASN A 90 1.17 8.37 5.40
N VAL A 91 0.98 9.25 4.41
CA VAL A 91 1.03 8.83 3.01
C VAL A 91 2.50 8.69 2.59
N ILE A 92 2.89 7.48 2.19
CA ILE A 92 4.29 7.12 1.89
C ILE A 92 4.56 6.95 0.40
N GLY A 93 3.52 7.02 -0.42
CA GLY A 93 3.59 6.88 -1.86
C GLY A 93 2.23 6.71 -2.50
N PHE A 94 2.22 6.54 -3.81
CA PHE A 94 1.01 6.41 -4.61
C PHE A 94 1.20 5.40 -5.74
N VAL A 95 0.15 4.63 -5.99
CA VAL A 95 0.06 3.67 -7.09
C VAL A 95 -0.28 4.40 -8.38
N SER A 96 0.34 4.00 -9.48
CA SER A 96 0.06 4.52 -10.81
C SER A 96 -1.42 4.30 -11.15
N SER A 97 -2.09 5.32 -11.70
CA SER A 97 -3.54 5.33 -11.93
C SER A 97 -4.03 4.14 -12.77
N GLU A 98 -3.21 3.66 -13.70
CA GLU A 98 -3.50 2.49 -14.54
C GLU A 98 -3.68 1.18 -13.74
N TYR A 99 -3.07 1.07 -12.55
CA TYR A 99 -3.18 -0.10 -11.67
C TYR A 99 -4.24 0.08 -10.58
N VAL A 100 -4.70 1.30 -10.32
CA VAL A 100 -5.68 1.60 -9.26
C VAL A 100 -7.03 0.91 -9.53
N ASN A 101 -7.39 0.71 -10.80
CA ASN A 101 -8.62 -0.02 -11.16
C ASN A 101 -8.56 -1.51 -10.83
N LEU A 102 -7.36 -2.08 -10.66
CA LEU A 102 -7.21 -3.48 -10.28
C LEU A 102 -7.61 -3.73 -8.82
N PHE A 103 -7.64 -2.70 -7.97
CA PHE A 103 -7.97 -2.86 -6.55
C PHE A 103 -9.38 -3.40 -6.31
N ASP A 104 -10.32 -3.13 -7.23
CA ASP A 104 -11.68 -3.64 -7.13
C ASP A 104 -11.76 -5.15 -7.36
N GLN A 105 -10.76 -5.71 -8.06
CA GLN A 105 -10.65 -7.14 -8.34
C GLN A 105 -9.89 -7.89 -7.23
N ILE A 106 -9.23 -7.17 -6.32
CA ILE A 106 -8.50 -7.75 -5.18
C ILE A 106 -9.50 -8.09 -4.07
N ASN A 107 -10.07 -9.29 -4.16
CA ASN A 107 -10.99 -9.83 -3.15
C ASN A 107 -10.51 -11.17 -2.56
N THR A 108 -9.32 -11.66 -2.94
CA THR A 108 -8.84 -13.00 -2.56
C THR A 108 -7.70 -12.95 -1.55
N ASN A 109 -7.79 -13.77 -0.50
CA ASN A 109 -6.79 -13.92 0.55
C ASN A 109 -5.48 -14.62 0.12
N LYS A 110 -5.38 -15.09 -1.13
CA LYS A 110 -4.18 -15.78 -1.66
C LYS A 110 -3.29 -14.89 -2.53
N LEU A 111 -3.58 -13.60 -2.60
CA LEU A 111 -2.85 -12.70 -3.46
C LEU A 111 -1.59 -12.15 -2.78
N LYS A 112 -0.49 -12.10 -3.52
CA LYS A 112 0.69 -11.29 -3.18
C LYS A 112 0.72 -10.01 -4.00
N LEU A 113 1.19 -8.94 -3.38
CA LEU A 113 1.45 -7.68 -4.05
C LEU A 113 2.96 -7.51 -4.25
N SER A 114 3.37 -7.15 -5.46
CA SER A 114 4.74 -6.71 -5.76
C SER A 114 4.71 -5.25 -6.22
N MET A 115 5.41 -4.39 -5.48
CA MET A 115 5.55 -2.98 -5.83
C MET A 115 6.77 -2.77 -6.71
N LYS A 116 6.60 -2.15 -7.88
CA LYS A 116 7.69 -1.73 -8.75
C LYS A 116 7.67 -0.22 -8.96
N LYS A 117 8.85 0.37 -9.15
CA LYS A 117 8.99 1.81 -9.39
C LYS A 117 8.35 2.18 -10.73
N ALA A 118 7.48 3.19 -10.75
CA ALA A 118 6.96 3.72 -12.01
C ALA A 118 8.08 4.37 -12.83
N ARG A 119 8.02 4.24 -14.16
CA ARG A 119 9.11 4.67 -15.05
C ARG A 119 9.24 6.18 -15.16
N ASN A 120 8.17 6.96 -14.96
CA ASN A 120 8.19 8.42 -14.95
C ASN A 120 7.00 8.96 -14.14
N ASN A 121 7.29 9.61 -13.01
CA ASN A 121 6.61 10.81 -12.51
C ASN A 121 7.31 11.19 -11.21
N THR A 122 7.96 12.33 -11.22
CA THR A 122 8.58 12.96 -10.05
C THR A 122 7.50 13.14 -8.98
N PHE A 123 7.80 12.70 -7.76
CA PHE A 123 7.01 12.97 -6.55
C PHE A 123 7.48 14.29 -5.93
#